data_AF-Q14LS3-F1
#
_entry.id   AF-Q14LS3-F1
#
_cell.length_a   1.000
_cell.length_b   1.000
_cell.length_c   1.000
_cell.angle_alpha   90.00
_cell.angle_beta   90.00
_cell.angle_gamma   90.00
#
_symmetry.space_group_name_H-M   'P 1'
#
loop_
_entity.id
_entity.type
_entity.pdbx_description
1 polymer ?
#
loop_
_entity_poly.entity_id
_entity_poly.type
_entity_poly.pdbx_seq_one_letter_code
_entity_poly.pdbx_strand_id
1 'polypeptide(L)'
;MFSRLTKDITFYLKREEWKFTLNEYNFKYKPRFVLDRYQKKMGTENFRNFKYWIFKRWILKNFAYTQDFIHRFYKYQRKLNLVLTGREQEFIYNVEEVNFTLWRPLKVLPVAFDLQPKEKCHFKNNAVNIHLFTTHKDIIFFCKGVLLITNKRFIIDGLDKNNNKKVVQFNLTDISNVEFIDIGVKITVGKQTYLVRENNHMLILALLYRCLGHKKVTFDLKKLPINFKF
;
A
#
# COMPACT_ATOMS: atom_id res chain seq x y z
N MET A 1 14.03 -0.63 0.18
CA MET A 1 13.44 -1.81 0.86
C MET A 1 14.09 -3.10 0.37
N PHE A 2 13.86 -3.54 -0.86
CA PHE A 2 14.45 -4.78 -1.42
C PHE A 2 15.81 -4.63 -2.13
N SER A 3 16.63 -3.65 -1.76
CA SER A 3 17.97 -3.48 -2.33
C SER A 3 19.00 -3.49 -1.22
N ARG A 4 20.00 -4.34 -1.33
CA ARG A 4 21.15 -4.34 -0.42
C ARG A 4 22.19 -3.37 -0.97
N LEU A 5 22.77 -2.57 -0.08
CA LEU A 5 23.88 -1.68 -0.43
C LEU A 5 25.17 -2.50 -0.44
N THR A 6 26.03 -2.21 -1.42
CA THR A 6 27.34 -2.86 -1.55
C THR A 6 28.42 -1.78 -1.45
N LYS A 7 29.54 -2.09 -0.79
CA LYS A 7 30.70 -1.18 -0.79
C LYS A 7 31.43 -1.16 -2.14
N ASP A 8 31.22 -2.20 -2.95
CA ASP A 8 31.79 -2.31 -4.29
C ASP A 8 31.05 -1.36 -5.25
N ILE A 9 31.74 -0.31 -5.70
CA ILE A 9 31.22 0.66 -6.69
C ILE A 9 31.09 -0.01 -8.06
N THR A 10 31.96 -0.97 -8.39
CA THR A 10 31.95 -1.65 -9.70
C THR A 10 30.71 -2.54 -9.87
N PHE A 11 30.12 -3.00 -8.76
CA PHE A 11 28.82 -3.68 -8.77
C PHE A 11 27.71 -2.82 -9.40
N TYR A 12 27.69 -1.52 -9.13
CA TYR A 12 26.63 -0.62 -9.61
C TYR A 12 26.68 -0.39 -11.12
N LEU A 13 27.87 -0.49 -11.73
CA LEU A 13 28.07 -0.43 -13.17
C LEU A 13 27.77 -1.79 -13.81
N LYS A 14 28.38 -2.87 -13.30
CA LYS A 14 28.25 -4.23 -13.85
C LYS A 14 26.83 -4.80 -13.75
N ARG A 15 26.03 -4.38 -12.76
CA ARG A 15 24.63 -4.85 -12.63
C ARG A 15 23.75 -4.43 -13.82
N GLU A 16 24.01 -3.30 -14.48
CA GLU A 16 23.26 -2.92 -15.68
C GLU A 16 23.66 -3.77 -16.89
N GLU A 17 24.90 -4.24 -16.96
CA GLU A 17 25.34 -5.20 -17.99
C GLU A 17 24.71 -6.58 -17.76
N TRP A 18 24.71 -7.05 -16.51
CA TRP A 18 24.12 -8.34 -16.15
C TRP A 18 22.60 -8.40 -16.34
N LYS A 19 21.93 -7.25 -16.33
CA LYS A 19 20.50 -7.11 -16.59
C LYS A 19 20.12 -7.59 -18.00
N PHE A 20 20.98 -7.40 -19.00
CA PHE A 20 20.69 -7.88 -20.36
C PHE A 20 20.55 -9.41 -20.40
N THR A 21 21.23 -10.10 -19.50
CA THR A 21 21.23 -11.57 -19.41
C THR A 21 20.21 -12.11 -18.42
N LEU A 22 20.02 -11.46 -17.26
CA LEU A 22 19.03 -11.82 -16.25
C LEU A 22 18.27 -10.57 -15.77
N ASN A 23 16.96 -10.52 -15.97
CA ASN A 23 16.10 -9.38 -15.65
C ASN A 23 14.78 -9.81 -14.98
N GLU A 24 13.96 -8.82 -14.61
CA GLU A 24 12.66 -9.00 -13.96
C GLU A 24 11.63 -9.83 -14.75
N TYR A 25 11.82 -10.03 -16.07
CA TYR A 25 10.90 -10.81 -16.91
C TYR A 25 11.37 -12.24 -17.13
N ASN A 26 12.69 -12.45 -17.22
CA ASN A 26 13.24 -13.71 -17.69
C ASN A 26 13.66 -14.65 -16.54
N PHE A 27 13.93 -14.13 -15.34
CA PHE A 27 14.46 -14.95 -14.24
C PHE A 27 13.49 -16.06 -13.82
N LYS A 28 12.18 -15.87 -14.02
CA LYS A 28 11.15 -16.89 -13.78
C LYS A 28 11.24 -18.11 -14.70
N TYR A 29 11.82 -17.97 -15.89
CA TYR A 29 11.99 -19.07 -16.85
C TYR A 29 13.38 -19.71 -16.79
N LYS A 30 14.37 -19.02 -16.21
CA LYS A 30 15.72 -19.58 -16.10
C LYS A 30 15.78 -20.69 -15.04
N PRO A 31 16.39 -21.84 -15.34
CA PRO A 31 16.58 -22.93 -14.38
C PRO A 31 17.67 -22.58 -13.35
N ARG A 32 17.68 -23.27 -12.21
CA ARG A 32 18.60 -22.97 -11.08
C ARG A 32 20.08 -23.03 -11.49
N PHE A 33 20.48 -24.02 -12.29
CA PHE A 33 21.87 -24.13 -12.75
C PHE A 33 22.36 -22.91 -13.54
N VAL A 34 21.47 -22.20 -14.25
CA VAL A 34 21.83 -20.95 -14.95
C VAL A 34 22.12 -19.86 -13.93
N LEU A 35 21.33 -19.78 -12.85
CA LEU A 35 21.58 -18.87 -11.73
C LEU A 35 22.91 -19.19 -11.03
N ASP A 36 23.24 -20.47 -10.87
CA ASP A 36 24.51 -20.90 -10.26
C ASP A 36 25.73 -20.54 -11.13
N ARG A 37 25.61 -20.60 -12.45
CA ARG A 37 26.66 -20.08 -13.36
C ARG A 37 26.88 -18.58 -13.18
N TYR A 38 25.81 -17.80 -12.99
CA TYR A 38 25.95 -16.37 -12.70
C TYR A 38 26.57 -16.12 -11.32
N GLN A 39 26.25 -16.94 -10.33
CA GLN A 39 26.90 -16.87 -9.01
C GLN A 39 28.42 -17.06 -9.12
N LYS A 40 28.88 -18.02 -9.93
CA LYS A 40 30.31 -18.23 -10.18
C LYS A 40 30.96 -17.05 -10.92
N LYS A 41 30.26 -16.40 -11.85
CA LYS A 41 30.78 -15.26 -12.62
C LYS A 41 30.83 -13.94 -11.82
N MET A 42 29.83 -13.70 -10.97
CA MET A 42 29.66 -12.42 -10.29
C MET A 42 30.29 -12.39 -8.89
N GLY A 43 30.54 -13.56 -8.29
CA GLY A 43 30.86 -13.68 -6.88
C GLY A 43 29.60 -13.80 -6.02
N THR A 44 29.69 -14.51 -4.90
CA THR A 44 28.55 -14.88 -4.05
C THR A 44 27.81 -13.67 -3.47
N GLU A 45 28.55 -12.68 -2.96
CA GLU A 45 27.98 -11.48 -2.35
C GLU A 45 27.30 -10.57 -3.39
N ASN A 46 28.01 -10.26 -4.48
CA ASN A 46 27.46 -9.48 -5.59
C ASN A 46 26.22 -10.15 -6.21
N PHE A 47 26.26 -11.47 -6.40
CA PHE A 47 25.09 -12.20 -6.88
C PHE A 47 23.91 -12.12 -5.91
N ARG A 48 24.15 -12.22 -4.60
CA ARG A 48 23.11 -12.02 -3.58
C ARG A 48 22.45 -10.65 -3.76
N ASN A 49 23.23 -9.59 -3.84
CA ASN A 49 22.75 -8.22 -3.97
C ASN A 49 22.00 -7.99 -5.31
N PHE A 50 22.48 -8.61 -6.38
CA PHE A 50 21.84 -8.60 -7.69
C PHE A 50 20.45 -9.26 -7.67
N LYS A 51 20.30 -10.39 -6.98
CA LYS A 51 18.99 -11.06 -6.83
C LYS A 51 17.96 -10.16 -6.10
N TYR A 52 18.38 -9.49 -5.03
CA TYR A 52 17.52 -8.52 -4.34
C TYR A 52 17.13 -7.37 -5.29
N TRP A 53 18.08 -6.84 -6.05
CA TRP A 53 17.82 -5.76 -7.00
C TRP A 53 16.82 -6.12 -8.09
N ILE A 54 16.96 -7.30 -8.74
CA ILE A 54 15.98 -7.78 -9.73
C ILE A 54 14.61 -7.99 -9.08
N PHE A 55 14.58 -8.59 -7.88
CA PHE A 55 13.32 -8.83 -7.17
C PHE A 55 12.59 -7.53 -6.85
N LYS A 56 13.32 -6.49 -6.42
CA LYS A 56 12.78 -5.14 -6.23
C LYS A 56 12.17 -4.59 -7.52
N ARG A 57 12.87 -4.69 -8.66
CA ARG A 57 12.36 -4.22 -9.95
C ARG A 57 11.08 -4.94 -10.36
N TRP A 58 11.04 -6.26 -10.15
CA TRP A 58 9.83 -7.05 -10.40
C TRP A 58 8.66 -6.59 -9.53
N ILE A 59 8.87 -6.39 -8.23
CA ILE A 59 7.85 -5.88 -7.30
C ILE A 59 7.33 -4.54 -7.81
N LEU A 60 8.21 -3.57 -8.07
CA LEU A 60 7.81 -2.22 -8.49
C LEU A 60 6.97 -2.24 -9.77
N LYS A 61 7.27 -3.14 -10.71
CA LYS A 61 6.52 -3.22 -11.97
C LYS A 61 5.19 -3.96 -11.84
N ASN A 62 5.09 -4.95 -10.96
CA ASN A 62 3.94 -5.86 -10.89
C ASN A 62 3.10 -5.67 -9.62
N PHE A 63 3.38 -4.63 -8.84
CA PHE A 63 2.72 -4.39 -7.57
C PHE A 63 1.21 -4.24 -7.76
N ALA A 64 0.46 -5.10 -7.08
CA ALA A 64 -0.99 -5.04 -7.00
C ALA A 64 -1.46 -5.71 -5.72
N TYR A 65 -2.49 -5.17 -5.08
CA TYR A 65 -3.15 -5.78 -3.92
C TYR A 65 -4.04 -6.95 -4.36
N THR A 66 -3.42 -8.02 -4.85
CA THR A 66 -4.08 -9.21 -5.38
C THR A 66 -3.45 -10.48 -4.83
N GLN A 67 -4.25 -11.53 -4.67
CA GLN A 67 -3.76 -12.86 -4.29
C GLN A 67 -2.72 -13.40 -5.29
N ASP A 68 -2.90 -13.08 -6.57
CA ASP A 68 -1.99 -13.42 -7.66
C ASP A 68 -0.59 -12.83 -7.45
N PHE A 69 -0.52 -11.55 -7.05
CA PHE A 69 0.75 -10.89 -6.72
C PHE A 69 1.42 -11.55 -5.52
N ILE A 70 0.67 -11.79 -4.44
CA ILE A 70 1.18 -12.42 -3.20
C ILE A 70 1.74 -13.81 -3.51
N HIS A 71 1.01 -14.63 -4.27
CA HIS A 71 1.46 -15.95 -4.66
C HIS A 71 2.76 -15.90 -5.48
N ARG A 72 2.83 -15.01 -6.47
CA ARG A 72 4.04 -14.81 -7.29
C ARG A 72 5.21 -14.28 -6.47
N PHE A 73 4.96 -13.40 -5.49
CA PHE A 73 5.96 -12.87 -4.58
C PHE A 73 6.68 -14.00 -3.84
N TYR A 74 5.95 -14.88 -3.15
CA TYR A 74 6.57 -16.01 -2.44
C TYR A 74 7.21 -17.04 -3.37
N LYS A 75 6.62 -17.26 -4.55
CA LYS A 75 7.22 -18.16 -5.56
C LYS A 75 8.60 -17.64 -5.99
N TYR A 76 8.72 -16.34 -6.24
CA TYR A 76 9.98 -15.74 -6.69
C TYR A 76 10.98 -15.52 -5.55
N GLN A 77 10.52 -15.21 -4.34
CA GLN A 77 11.36 -15.17 -3.14
C GLN A 77 12.02 -16.53 -2.87
N ARG A 78 11.26 -17.63 -2.96
CA ARG A 78 11.81 -19.00 -2.87
C ARG A 78 12.74 -19.35 -4.03
N LYS A 79 12.39 -18.96 -5.26
CA LYS A 79 13.20 -19.25 -6.44
C LYS A 79 14.58 -18.59 -6.37
N LEU A 80 14.63 -17.34 -5.93
CA LEU A 80 15.85 -16.56 -5.78
C LEU A 80 16.58 -16.83 -4.45
N ASN A 81 16.01 -17.65 -3.57
CA ASN A 81 16.51 -17.93 -2.23
C ASN A 81 16.83 -16.63 -1.46
N LEU A 82 15.82 -15.77 -1.34
CA LEU A 82 15.94 -14.47 -0.66
C LEU A 82 15.47 -14.59 0.79
N VAL A 83 16.29 -14.09 1.71
CA VAL A 83 15.92 -13.90 3.11
C VAL A 83 15.34 -12.50 3.28
N LEU A 84 14.11 -12.42 3.76
CA LEU A 84 13.44 -11.15 4.01
C LEU A 84 13.86 -10.59 5.38
N THR A 85 14.04 -9.28 5.46
CA THR A 85 14.15 -8.55 6.74
C THR A 85 12.77 -8.37 7.36
N GLY A 86 12.70 -8.07 8.66
CA GLY A 86 11.43 -7.79 9.34
C GLY A 86 10.58 -6.73 8.63
N ARG A 87 11.21 -5.66 8.11
CA ARG A 87 10.50 -4.65 7.32
C ARG A 87 9.93 -5.22 6.01
N GLU A 88 10.72 -6.03 5.29
CA GLU A 88 10.27 -6.67 4.03
C GLU A 88 9.14 -7.69 4.26
N GLN A 89 9.15 -8.37 5.40
CA GLN A 89 8.07 -9.24 5.86
C GLN A 89 6.81 -8.44 6.20
N GLU A 90 6.97 -7.33 6.93
CA GLU A 90 5.86 -6.42 7.26
C GLU A 90 5.22 -5.84 5.99
N PHE A 91 6.01 -5.53 4.95
CA PHE A 91 5.46 -5.11 3.66
C PHE A 91 4.54 -6.17 3.03
N ILE A 92 4.98 -7.42 2.93
CA ILE A 92 4.14 -8.46 2.31
C ILE A 92 2.95 -8.80 3.22
N TYR A 93 3.13 -8.77 4.53
CA TYR A 93 2.04 -8.92 5.51
C TYR A 93 0.97 -7.85 5.33
N ASN A 94 1.36 -6.59 5.17
CA ASN A 94 0.40 -5.50 4.92
C ASN A 94 -0.34 -5.69 3.60
N VAL A 95 0.35 -6.18 2.55
CA VAL A 95 -0.30 -6.50 1.26
C VAL A 95 -1.28 -7.66 1.41
N GLU A 96 -0.92 -8.68 2.19
CA GLU A 96 -1.79 -9.81 2.54
C GLU A 96 -3.00 -9.35 3.33
N GLU A 97 -2.82 -8.59 4.42
CA GLU A 97 -3.91 -8.08 5.24
C GLU A 97 -4.87 -7.23 4.41
N VAL A 98 -4.36 -6.33 3.57
CA VAL A 98 -5.19 -5.55 2.66
C VAL A 98 -5.99 -6.49 1.75
N ASN A 99 -5.34 -7.47 1.11
CA ASN A 99 -6.04 -8.44 0.27
C ASN A 99 -7.07 -9.27 1.07
N PHE A 100 -6.76 -9.75 2.27
CA PHE A 100 -7.66 -10.54 3.11
C PHE A 100 -8.86 -9.73 3.62
N THR A 101 -8.63 -8.49 4.03
CA THR A 101 -9.66 -7.56 4.55
C THR A 101 -10.61 -7.17 3.42
N LEU A 102 -10.07 -6.93 2.23
CA LEU A 102 -10.85 -6.60 1.03
C LEU A 102 -11.82 -7.70 0.58
N TRP A 103 -11.49 -8.98 0.82
CA TRP A 103 -12.28 -10.12 0.35
C TRP A 103 -13.31 -10.64 1.38
N ARG A 104 -13.24 -10.21 2.64
CA ARG A 104 -14.22 -10.57 3.67
C ARG A 104 -15.24 -9.45 3.87
N PRO A 105 -16.45 -9.53 3.29
CA PRO A 105 -17.55 -8.71 3.79
C PRO A 105 -17.76 -9.04 5.27
N LEU A 106 -17.81 -8.02 6.13
CA LEU A 106 -18.08 -8.20 7.56
C LEU A 106 -19.47 -8.85 7.70
N LYS A 107 -19.51 -10.10 8.19
CA LYS A 107 -20.74 -10.93 8.23
C LYS A 107 -21.86 -10.32 9.06
N VAL A 108 -21.53 -9.57 10.11
CA VAL A 108 -22.46 -8.80 10.93
C VAL A 108 -21.73 -7.55 11.39
N LEU A 109 -22.25 -6.40 11.01
CA LEU A 109 -21.76 -5.11 11.47
C LEU A 109 -22.60 -4.74 12.70
N PRO A 110 -22.04 -4.72 13.93
CA PRO A 110 -22.70 -4.05 15.04
C PRO A 110 -22.51 -2.55 14.81
N VAL A 111 -23.37 -1.99 13.97
CA VAL A 111 -23.37 -0.56 13.68
C VAL A 111 -24.81 -0.12 13.54
N ALA A 112 -25.17 0.98 14.19
CA ALA A 112 -26.49 1.59 14.17
C ALA A 112 -26.78 2.34 12.85
N PHE A 113 -26.51 1.71 11.71
CA PHE A 113 -26.70 2.33 10.39
C PHE A 113 -27.43 1.38 9.45
N ASP A 114 -28.49 1.91 8.86
CA ASP A 114 -29.19 1.24 7.78
C ASP A 114 -28.32 1.26 6.51
N LEU A 115 -27.88 0.07 6.12
CA LEU A 115 -27.20 -0.15 4.85
C LEU A 115 -28.24 -0.14 3.73
N GLN A 116 -27.92 0.54 2.63
CA GLN A 116 -28.77 0.53 1.45
C GLN A 116 -28.82 -0.87 0.83
N PRO A 117 -29.85 -1.19 0.02
CA PRO A 117 -29.87 -2.43 -0.74
C PRO A 117 -28.60 -2.63 -1.55
N LYS A 118 -28.01 -3.84 -1.45
CA LYS A 118 -26.74 -4.25 -2.08
C LYS A 118 -25.49 -3.46 -1.62
N GLU A 119 -25.60 -2.68 -0.54
CA GLU A 119 -24.44 -2.06 0.10
C GLU A 119 -23.70 -3.09 0.95
N LYS A 120 -22.38 -3.20 0.75
CA LYS A 120 -21.50 -4.12 1.47
C LYS A 120 -20.42 -3.32 2.15
N CYS A 121 -20.20 -3.55 3.44
CA CYS A 121 -19.09 -2.96 4.16
C CYS A 121 -17.81 -3.74 3.87
N HIS A 122 -16.78 -3.01 3.45
CA HIS A 122 -15.45 -3.53 3.16
C HIS A 122 -14.46 -3.26 4.28
N PHE A 123 -14.71 -2.25 5.11
CA PHE A 123 -13.79 -1.87 6.17
C PHE A 123 -14.54 -1.23 7.33
N LYS A 124 -14.16 -1.62 8.54
CA LYS A 124 -14.57 -1.02 9.81
C LYS A 124 -13.35 -0.82 10.67
N ASN A 125 -13.17 0.38 11.21
CA ASN A 125 -12.20 0.66 12.25
C ASN A 125 -12.87 1.50 13.33
N ASN A 126 -12.69 1.14 14.60
CA ASN A 126 -13.39 1.78 15.72
C ASN A 126 -12.67 3.02 16.26
N ALA A 127 -11.43 3.27 15.85
CA ALA A 127 -10.57 4.28 16.46
C ALA A 127 -9.89 5.14 15.40
N VAL A 128 -10.68 5.95 14.69
CA VAL A 128 -10.19 6.87 13.66
C VAL A 128 -10.40 8.31 14.10
N ASN A 129 -9.35 9.13 13.96
CA ASN A 129 -9.41 10.57 14.21
C ASN A 129 -9.65 11.31 12.90
N ILE A 130 -10.60 12.24 12.90
CA ILE A 130 -10.95 13.00 11.71
C ILE A 130 -10.84 14.48 12.00
N HIS A 131 -10.17 15.16 11.08
CA HIS A 131 -9.98 16.59 11.10
C HIS A 131 -10.54 17.20 9.82
N LEU A 132 -10.89 18.47 9.89
CA LEU A 132 -11.28 19.30 8.75
C LEU A 132 -10.14 20.26 8.42
N PHE A 133 -9.88 20.44 7.13
CA PHE A 133 -9.11 21.59 6.66
C PHE A 133 -10.05 22.78 6.51
N THR A 134 -9.73 23.89 7.16
CA THR A 134 -10.43 25.16 6.95
C THR A 134 -10.00 25.80 5.63
N THR A 135 -10.76 26.81 5.19
CA THR A 135 -10.40 27.69 4.07
C THR A 135 -9.02 28.35 4.24
N HIS A 136 -8.55 28.49 5.48
CA HIS A 136 -7.23 29.05 5.83
C HIS A 136 -6.12 28.01 5.97
N LYS A 137 -6.37 26.75 5.59
CA LYS A 137 -5.45 25.59 5.72
C LYS A 137 -5.16 25.13 7.16
N ASP A 138 -5.92 25.61 8.15
CA ASP A 138 -5.82 25.10 9.51
C ASP A 138 -6.46 23.72 9.63
N ILE A 139 -5.91 22.89 10.51
CA ILE A 139 -6.39 21.54 10.77
C ILE A 139 -7.18 21.54 12.09
N ILE A 140 -8.51 21.46 11.98
CA ILE A 140 -9.40 21.44 13.15
C ILE A 140 -9.86 20.01 13.41
N PHE A 141 -9.70 19.53 14.64
CA PHE A 141 -10.27 18.25 15.04
C PHE A 141 -11.79 18.30 14.94
N PHE A 142 -12.37 17.32 14.25
CA PHE A 142 -13.81 17.23 14.04
C PHE A 142 -14.42 16.17 14.95
N CYS A 143 -14.01 14.91 14.81
CA CYS A 143 -14.46 13.84 15.68
C CYS A 143 -13.49 12.66 15.73
N LYS A 144 -13.66 11.80 16.73
CA LYS A 144 -13.01 10.50 16.85
C LYS A 144 -14.09 9.42 16.97
N GLY A 145 -13.95 8.34 16.21
CA GLY A 145 -14.88 7.23 16.33
C GLY A 145 -14.72 6.16 15.27
N VAL A 146 -15.85 5.54 14.91
CA VAL A 146 -15.95 4.42 13.99
C VAL A 146 -15.94 4.94 12.56
N LEU A 147 -14.95 4.49 11.77
CA LEU A 147 -14.91 4.63 10.33
C LEU A 147 -15.46 3.38 9.66
N LEU A 148 -16.34 3.58 8.68
CA LEU A 148 -16.87 2.55 7.81
C LEU A 148 -16.66 2.95 6.35
N ILE A 149 -16.11 2.03 5.57
CA ILE A 149 -16.01 2.16 4.11
C ILE A 149 -16.84 1.03 3.50
N THR A 150 -17.85 1.41 2.73
CA THR A 150 -18.69 0.47 1.98
C THR A 150 -18.36 0.54 0.49
N ASN A 151 -19.00 -0.29 -0.34
CA ASN A 151 -18.90 -0.16 -1.80
C ASN A 151 -19.56 1.11 -2.35
N LYS A 152 -20.31 1.87 -1.55
CA LYS A 152 -21.05 3.07 -1.98
C LYS A 152 -20.68 4.34 -1.21
N ARG A 153 -20.45 4.22 0.10
CA ARG A 153 -20.33 5.34 1.04
C ARG A 153 -19.07 5.25 1.88
N PHE A 154 -18.64 6.42 2.31
CA PHE A 154 -17.69 6.62 3.39
C PHE A 154 -18.46 7.20 4.57
N ILE A 155 -18.42 6.54 5.73
CA ILE A 155 -19.24 6.90 6.89
C ILE A 155 -18.35 6.97 8.12
N ILE A 156 -18.55 8.01 8.91
CA ILE A 156 -17.85 8.26 10.16
C ILE A 156 -18.92 8.51 11.20
N ASP A 157 -18.86 7.76 12.29
CA ASP A 157 -19.67 7.99 13.47
C ASP A 157 -18.77 8.12 14.68
N GLY A 158 -18.80 9.29 15.32
CA GLY A 158 -17.89 9.56 16.43
C GLY A 158 -18.35 10.68 17.33
N LEU A 159 -17.47 11.02 18.26
CA LEU A 159 -17.67 12.07 19.25
C LEU A 159 -16.69 13.21 19.00
N ASP A 160 -17.14 14.45 19.18
CA ASP A 160 -16.25 15.62 19.22
C ASP A 160 -15.53 15.71 20.59
N LYS A 161 -14.74 16.78 20.79
CA LYS A 161 -14.02 16.99 22.07
C LYS A 161 -14.94 17.16 23.28
N ASN A 162 -16.20 17.53 23.05
CA ASN A 162 -17.21 17.80 24.06
C ASN A 162 -18.19 16.61 24.21
N ASN A 163 -17.84 15.44 23.67
CA ASN A 163 -18.69 14.24 23.64
C ASN A 163 -20.02 14.41 22.90
N ASN A 164 -20.15 15.39 21.99
CA ASN A 164 -21.31 15.48 21.12
C ASN A 164 -21.16 14.50 19.96
N LYS A 165 -22.26 13.80 19.62
CA LYS A 165 -22.31 12.93 18.45
C LYS A 165 -22.10 13.71 17.16
N LYS A 166 -21.20 13.24 16.31
CA LYS A 166 -20.92 13.76 14.97
C LYS A 166 -20.92 12.61 13.99
N VAL A 167 -21.77 12.74 12.97
CA VAL A 167 -21.83 11.80 11.85
C VAL A 167 -21.43 12.54 10.58
N VAL A 168 -20.51 11.96 9.81
CA VAL A 168 -20.17 12.42 8.46
C VAL A 168 -20.37 11.26 7.51
N GLN A 169 -21.15 11.48 6.48
CA GLN A 169 -21.37 10.50 5.43
C GLN A 169 -21.31 11.18 4.05
N PHE A 170 -20.66 10.53 3.11
CA PHE A 170 -20.65 10.96 1.70
C PHE A 170 -20.54 9.74 0.78
N ASN A 171 -21.04 9.87 -0.45
CA ASN A 171 -20.86 8.82 -1.43
C ASN A 171 -19.43 8.83 -1.96
N LEU A 172 -18.93 7.64 -2.30
CA LEU A 172 -17.60 7.50 -2.89
C LEU A 172 -17.50 8.22 -4.24
N THR A 173 -18.61 8.32 -4.98
CA THR A 173 -18.68 9.07 -6.25
C THR A 173 -18.33 10.55 -6.09
N ASP A 174 -18.66 11.12 -4.93
CA ASP A 174 -18.57 12.55 -4.64
C ASP A 174 -17.16 12.95 -4.19
N ILE A 175 -16.29 11.95 -3.95
CA ILE A 175 -14.88 12.16 -3.68
C ILE A 175 -14.22 12.64 -4.98
N SER A 176 -13.64 13.84 -4.92
CA SER A 176 -12.93 14.44 -6.05
C SER A 176 -11.46 14.03 -6.07
N ASN A 177 -10.82 14.00 -4.89
CA ASN A 177 -9.40 13.70 -4.77
C ASN A 177 -9.06 13.05 -3.42
N VAL A 178 -8.11 12.12 -3.43
CA VAL A 178 -7.52 11.49 -2.25
C VAL A 178 -6.00 11.60 -2.33
N GLU A 179 -5.39 12.13 -1.27
CA GLU A 179 -3.96 12.37 -1.18
C GLU A 179 -3.40 11.74 0.10
N PHE A 180 -2.25 11.09 -0.01
CA PHE A 180 -1.48 10.68 1.16
C PHE A 180 -0.59 11.82 1.65
N ILE A 181 -0.67 12.14 2.94
CA ILE A 181 0.17 13.12 3.63
C ILE A 181 0.82 12.42 4.83
N ASP A 182 1.97 12.91 5.29
CA ASP A 182 2.75 12.31 6.37
C ASP A 182 1.94 12.10 7.68
N ILE A 183 0.93 12.93 7.88
CA ILE A 183 0.03 12.91 9.04
C ILE A 183 -1.29 12.16 8.81
N GLY A 184 -1.54 11.61 7.61
CA GLY A 184 -2.71 10.79 7.30
C GLY A 184 -3.25 10.90 5.87
N VAL A 185 -4.48 10.42 5.66
CA VAL A 185 -5.13 10.41 4.34
C VAL A 185 -6.05 11.62 4.21
N LYS A 186 -5.75 12.49 3.25
CA LYS A 186 -6.58 13.65 2.91
C LYS A 186 -7.60 13.27 1.85
N ILE A 187 -8.88 13.51 2.13
CA ILE A 187 -10.01 13.19 1.26
C ILE A 187 -10.76 14.49 0.96
N THR A 188 -10.88 14.83 -0.32
CA THR A 188 -11.59 16.02 -0.79
C THR A 188 -12.95 15.61 -1.34
N VAL A 189 -14.01 16.21 -0.81
CA VAL A 189 -15.41 15.94 -1.19
C VAL A 189 -16.09 17.28 -1.45
N GLY A 190 -16.42 17.56 -2.72
CA GLY A 190 -16.94 18.87 -3.12
C GLY A 190 -16.00 20.02 -2.69
N LYS A 191 -16.49 20.90 -1.81
CA LYS A 191 -15.72 22.04 -1.27
C LYS A 191 -15.00 21.73 0.06
N GLN A 192 -15.25 20.58 0.67
CA GLN A 192 -14.74 20.25 1.99
C GLN A 192 -13.62 19.22 1.90
N THR A 193 -12.60 19.40 2.75
CA THR A 193 -11.46 18.50 2.80
C THR A 193 -11.33 17.93 4.20
N TYR A 194 -11.34 16.60 4.27
CA TYR A 194 -11.20 15.82 5.48
C TYR A 194 -9.79 15.25 5.57
N LEU A 195 -9.24 15.17 6.78
CA LEU A 195 -8.01 14.45 7.09
C LEU A 195 -8.34 13.30 8.01
N VAL A 196 -8.17 12.09 7.49
CA VAL A 196 -8.38 10.84 8.20
C VAL A 196 -7.04 10.37 8.75
N ARG A 197 -6.93 10.33 10.08
CA ARG A 197 -5.75 9.86 10.79
C ARG A 197 -6.05 8.52 11.45
N GLU A 198 -5.32 7.50 11.04
CA GLU A 198 -5.49 6.12 11.44
C GLU A 198 -4.14 5.39 11.38
N ASN A 199 -3.89 4.42 12.25
CA ASN A 199 -2.56 3.78 12.30
C ASN A 199 -2.19 3.10 10.97
N ASN A 200 -3.17 2.57 10.24
CA ASN A 200 -3.02 1.91 8.94
C ASN A 200 -3.53 2.77 7.76
N HIS A 201 -2.96 3.98 7.61
CA HIS A 201 -3.26 4.88 6.48
C HIS A 201 -3.17 4.20 5.10
N MET A 202 -2.25 3.23 4.94
CA MET A 202 -2.07 2.49 3.69
C MET A 202 -3.27 1.62 3.33
N LEU A 203 -3.92 1.00 4.32
CA LEU A 203 -5.13 0.21 4.10
C LEU A 203 -6.29 1.09 3.64
N ILE A 204 -6.52 2.22 4.31
CA ILE A 204 -7.56 3.20 3.90
C ILE A 204 -7.30 3.68 2.48
N LEU A 205 -6.05 4.04 2.16
CA LEU A 205 -5.66 4.51 0.84
C LEU A 205 -5.85 3.43 -0.24
N ALA A 206 -5.49 2.17 0.04
CA ALA A 206 -5.66 1.05 -0.89
C ALA A 206 -7.14 0.73 -1.14
N LEU A 207 -7.98 0.80 -0.10
CA LEU A 207 -9.43 0.67 -0.19
C LEU A 207 -10.02 1.74 -1.10
N LEU A 208 -9.68 3.01 -0.85
CA LEU A 208 -10.14 4.13 -1.67
C LEU A 208 -9.62 4.06 -3.11
N TYR A 209 -8.37 3.64 -3.32
CA TYR A 209 -7.82 3.41 -4.66
C TYR A 209 -8.60 2.36 -5.45
N ARG A 210 -9.00 1.26 -4.80
CA ARG A 210 -9.81 0.22 -5.45
C ARG A 210 -11.21 0.73 -5.79
N CYS A 211 -11.82 1.53 -4.92
CA CYS A 211 -13.17 2.05 -5.11
C CYS A 211 -13.24 3.19 -6.13
N LEU A 212 -12.26 4.09 -6.15
CA LEU A 212 -12.27 5.33 -6.94
C LEU A 212 -11.42 5.24 -8.21
N GLY A 213 -10.47 4.31 -8.26
CA GLY A 213 -9.50 4.16 -9.34
C GLY A 213 -8.35 5.17 -9.29
N HIS A 214 -7.33 4.93 -10.14
CA HIS A 214 -6.07 5.69 -10.16
C HIS A 214 -6.23 7.19 -10.49
N LYS A 215 -7.33 7.60 -11.13
CA LYS A 215 -7.53 9.00 -11.53
C LYS A 215 -7.83 9.95 -10.36
N LYS A 216 -8.40 9.42 -9.27
CA LYS A 216 -8.85 10.21 -8.11
C LYS A 216 -7.98 10.03 -6.87
N VAL A 217 -7.03 9.10 -6.90
CA VAL A 217 -6.16 8.79 -5.75
C VAL A 217 -4.72 9.01 -6.16
N THR A 218 -4.17 10.13 -5.71
CA THR A 218 -2.77 10.49 -5.91
C THR A 218 -1.90 9.76 -4.91
N PHE A 219 -1.21 8.73 -5.40
CA PHE A 219 -0.05 8.17 -4.73
C PHE A 219 1.13 9.09 -5.03
N ASP A 220 1.55 9.87 -4.03
CA ASP A 220 2.92 10.39 -4.08
C ASP A 220 3.86 9.23 -3.76
N LEU A 221 4.20 8.43 -4.79
CA LEU A 221 5.17 7.33 -4.68
C LEU A 221 6.52 7.84 -4.15
N LYS A 222 6.78 9.15 -4.24
CA LYS A 222 7.93 9.83 -3.64
C LYS A 222 7.79 10.07 -2.13
N LYS A 223 6.69 9.73 -1.45
CA LYS A 223 6.54 9.83 0.02
C LYS A 223 6.42 8.48 0.73
N LEU A 224 6.33 7.38 -0.03
CA LEU A 224 6.77 6.08 0.50
C LEU A 224 8.23 6.22 0.96
N PRO A 225 8.63 5.64 2.11
CA PRO A 225 9.91 5.91 2.75
C PRO A 225 11.06 5.97 1.72
N ILE A 226 11.45 7.20 1.46
CA ILE A 226 12.27 7.62 0.33
C ILE A 226 13.68 7.14 0.59
N ASN A 227 14.23 6.38 -0.34
CA ASN A 227 15.67 6.32 -0.49
C ASN A 227 16.04 5.93 -1.92
N PHE A 228 15.60 6.71 -2.92
CA PHE A 228 16.17 6.66 -4.27
C PHE A 228 16.09 8.05 -4.92
N LYS A 229 17.25 8.70 -5.12
CA LYS A 229 17.45 9.71 -6.17
C LYS A 229 17.91 9.00 -7.45
N PHE A 230 17.57 9.61 -8.58
CA PHE A 230 17.73 9.12 -9.96
C PHE A 230 19.15 8.65 -10.28
#